data_AF-M4C349-F1
#
_entry.id   AF-M4C349-F1
#
_cell.length_a   1.000
_cell.length_b   1.000
_cell.length_c   1.000
_cell.angle_alpha   90.00
_cell.angle_beta   90.00
_cell.angle_gamma   90.00
#
_symmetry.space_group_name_H-M   'P 1'
#
loop_
_entity.id
_entity.type
_entity.pdbx_description
1 polymer ?
#
loop_
_entity_poly.entity_id
_entity_poly.type
_entity_poly.pdbx_seq_one_letter_code
_entity_poly.pdbx_strand_id
1 'polypeptide(L)'
;MLAQSRFSALRESMNQQWLVSETSPETVFWLLGVGKKFIADDPDVYHWLWYCDLFRKKNGDAAFRAVEIVKSLQKKDTLGNLLLYGAYFKLVKYKAERLRDLMDEMEKELYDQMIKVKKMTPLSAYFSLQASMEDDLLGLKKTDLRLCALKAFTLAFESSKGKYIAANDAFENKPRQVILELLESISTPLPEL
;
A
#
# COMPACT_ATOMS: atom_id res chain seq x y z
N MET A 1 -7.31 -14.73 -12.29
CA MET A 1 -6.82 -14.48 -13.67
C MET A 1 -7.23 -13.05 -14.03
N LEU A 2 -6.34 -12.07 -13.94
CA LEU A 2 -6.68 -10.69 -14.34
C LEU A 2 -6.79 -10.70 -15.86
N ALA A 3 -8.01 -10.50 -16.35
CA ALA A 3 -8.40 -10.51 -17.75
C ALA A 3 -7.71 -9.38 -18.53
N GLN A 4 -6.43 -9.56 -18.84
CA GLN A 4 -5.63 -8.57 -19.58
C GLN A 4 -6.02 -8.44 -21.06
N SER A 5 -6.83 -9.33 -21.65
CA SER A 5 -7.01 -9.32 -23.11
C SER A 5 -8.34 -8.77 -23.64
N ARG A 6 -9.42 -8.65 -22.86
CA ARG A 6 -10.74 -8.30 -23.43
C ARG A 6 -11.33 -6.97 -22.98
N PHE A 7 -10.88 -6.42 -21.85
CA PHE A 7 -11.40 -5.15 -21.33
C PHE A 7 -10.40 -3.99 -21.43
N SER A 8 -9.18 -4.22 -21.94
CA SER A 8 -8.13 -3.18 -22.04
C SER A 8 -8.55 -2.03 -22.96
N ALA A 9 -9.00 -2.32 -24.18
CA ALA A 9 -9.40 -1.29 -25.15
C ALA A 9 -10.60 -0.44 -24.68
N LEU A 10 -11.59 -1.07 -24.02
CA LEU A 10 -12.72 -0.33 -23.44
C LEU A 10 -12.24 0.59 -22.31
N ARG A 11 -11.41 0.08 -21.39
CA ARG A 11 -10.86 0.86 -20.27
C ARG A 11 -9.97 1.99 -20.75
N GLU A 12 -9.21 1.78 -21.82
CA GLU A 12 -8.44 2.84 -22.49
C GLU A 12 -9.36 3.91 -23.06
N SER A 13 -10.39 3.53 -23.80
CA SER A 13 -11.37 4.48 -24.34
C SER A 13 -12.05 5.28 -23.24
N MET A 14 -12.46 4.65 -22.14
CA MET A 14 -13.04 5.34 -20.98
C MET A 14 -12.05 6.32 -20.36
N ASN A 15 -10.80 5.90 -20.15
CA ASN A 15 -9.76 6.77 -19.63
C ASN A 15 -9.52 7.98 -20.53
N GLN A 16 -9.48 7.81 -21.85
CA GLN A 16 -9.31 8.92 -22.78
C GLN A 16 -10.48 9.89 -22.73
N GLN A 17 -11.72 9.39 -22.71
CA GLN A 17 -12.89 10.25 -22.61
C GLN A 17 -12.90 11.05 -21.30
N TRP A 18 -12.66 10.39 -20.16
CA TRP A 18 -12.57 11.07 -18.87
C TRP A 18 -11.44 12.10 -18.83
N LEU A 19 -10.29 11.79 -19.44
CA LEU A 19 -9.15 12.69 -19.48
C LEU A 19 -9.40 13.91 -20.38
N VAL A 20 -10.10 13.74 -21.52
CA VAL A 20 -10.54 14.82 -22.41
C VAL A 20 -11.57 15.71 -21.72
N SER A 21 -12.51 15.11 -21.00
CA SER A 21 -13.53 15.83 -20.23
C SER A 21 -13.05 16.32 -18.86
N GLU A 22 -11.75 16.17 -18.54
CA GLU A 22 -11.14 16.59 -17.28
C GLU A 22 -11.88 16.07 -16.04
N THR A 23 -12.44 14.86 -16.14
CA THR A 23 -13.20 14.25 -15.05
C THR A 23 -12.27 13.97 -13.87
N SER A 24 -12.61 14.48 -12.67
CA SER A 24 -11.73 14.29 -11.51
C SER A 24 -11.59 12.80 -11.14
N PRO A 25 -10.42 12.36 -10.64
CA PRO A 25 -10.25 10.98 -10.16
C PRO A 25 -11.27 10.56 -9.11
N GLU A 26 -11.72 11.46 -8.23
CA GLU A 26 -12.78 11.18 -7.26
C GLU A 26 -14.12 10.89 -7.94
N THR A 27 -14.45 11.63 -9.00
CA THR A 27 -15.67 11.36 -9.78
C THR A 27 -15.58 9.99 -10.43
N VAL A 28 -14.44 9.65 -11.04
CA VAL A 28 -14.22 8.32 -11.65
C VAL A 28 -14.26 7.20 -10.61
N PHE A 29 -13.75 7.42 -9.39
CA PHE A 29 -13.85 6.46 -8.28
C PHE A 29 -15.31 6.05 -8.04
N TRP A 30 -16.22 7.03 -8.02
CA TRP A 30 -17.65 6.78 -7.82
C TRP A 30 -18.32 6.16 -9.04
N LEU A 31 -17.98 6.60 -10.26
CA LEU A 31 -18.53 6.05 -11.51
C LEU A 31 -18.20 4.56 -11.66
N LEU A 32 -16.98 4.17 -11.30
CA LEU A 32 -16.53 2.78 -11.29
C LEU A 32 -17.08 1.98 -10.10
N GLY A 33 -17.65 2.65 -9.09
CA GLY A 33 -18.15 2.00 -7.89
C GLY A 33 -17.05 1.36 -7.04
N VAL A 34 -15.84 1.94 -7.07
CA VAL A 34 -14.69 1.44 -6.32
C VAL A 34 -15.00 1.39 -4.82
N GLY A 35 -14.61 0.29 -4.17
CA GLY A 35 -14.85 0.07 -2.74
C GLY A 35 -16.21 -0.53 -2.41
N LYS A 36 -17.00 -0.96 -3.41
CA LYS A 36 -18.18 -1.82 -3.21
C LYS A 36 -17.83 -3.31 -3.04
N LYS A 37 -16.61 -3.69 -3.41
CA LYS A 37 -16.07 -5.05 -3.33
C LYS A 37 -14.76 -5.01 -2.54
N PHE A 38 -14.30 -6.19 -2.13
CA PHE A 38 -12.97 -6.34 -1.54
C PHE A 38 -11.90 -5.87 -2.53
N ILE A 39 -11.05 -4.92 -2.12
CA ILE A 39 -10.12 -4.23 -3.03
C ILE A 39 -9.20 -5.18 -3.80
N ALA A 40 -8.74 -6.27 -3.18
CA ALA A 40 -7.82 -7.20 -3.83
C ALA A 40 -8.46 -7.95 -5.02
N ASP A 41 -9.78 -8.07 -5.01
CA ASP A 41 -10.56 -8.79 -6.02
C ASP A 41 -11.30 -7.85 -6.99
N ASP A 42 -11.22 -6.53 -6.76
CA ASP A 42 -11.96 -5.55 -7.52
C ASP A 42 -11.14 -5.04 -8.71
N PRO A 43 -11.45 -5.49 -9.96
CA PRO A 43 -10.73 -5.03 -11.13
C PRO A 43 -10.92 -3.53 -11.39
N ASP A 44 -11.94 -2.90 -10.80
CA ASP A 44 -12.24 -1.49 -11.01
C ASP A 44 -11.34 -0.60 -10.15
N VAL A 45 -10.79 -1.11 -9.04
CA VAL A 45 -9.70 -0.44 -8.31
C VAL A 45 -8.50 -0.24 -9.22
N TYR A 46 -8.10 -1.29 -9.96
CA TYR A 46 -6.97 -1.18 -10.88
C TYR A 46 -7.23 -0.17 -12.01
N HIS A 47 -8.45 -0.17 -12.58
CA HIS A 47 -8.82 0.81 -13.61
C HIS A 47 -8.73 2.23 -13.07
N TRP A 48 -9.27 2.45 -11.88
CA TRP A 48 -9.23 3.74 -11.22
C TRP A 48 -7.80 4.20 -10.93
N LEU A 49 -6.92 3.34 -10.40
CA LEU A 49 -5.52 3.67 -10.17
C LEU A 49 -4.78 4.04 -11.47
N TRP A 50 -5.09 3.36 -12.57
CA TRP A 50 -4.57 3.73 -13.88
C TRP A 50 -5.09 5.09 -14.34
N TYR A 51 -6.36 5.39 -14.11
CA TYR A 51 -6.89 6.72 -14.41
C TYR A 51 -6.22 7.81 -13.57
N CYS A 52 -6.00 7.59 -12.27
CA CYS A 52 -5.27 8.51 -11.39
C CYS A 52 -3.87 8.82 -11.94
N ASP A 53 -3.12 7.79 -12.37
CA ASP A 53 -1.79 7.95 -12.98
C ASP A 53 -1.85 8.81 -14.26
N LEU A 54 -2.80 8.53 -15.16
CA LEU A 54 -2.98 9.31 -16.39
C LEU A 54 -3.36 10.77 -16.13
N PHE A 55 -4.28 10.99 -15.19
CA PHE A 55 -4.74 12.32 -14.80
C PHE A 55 -3.59 13.15 -14.23
N ARG A 56 -2.80 12.57 -13.34
CA ARG A 56 -1.60 13.21 -12.76
C ARG A 56 -0.54 13.49 -13.83
N LYS A 57 -0.30 12.57 -14.76
CA LYS A 57 0.65 12.79 -15.87
C LYS A 57 0.25 13.95 -16.79
N LYS A 58 -1.06 14.18 -16.99
CA LYS A 58 -1.58 15.31 -17.77
C LYS A 58 -1.55 16.62 -16.98
N ASN A 59 -1.96 16.60 -15.72
CA ASN A 59 -2.28 17.81 -14.94
C ASN A 59 -1.24 18.15 -13.85
N GLY A 60 -0.22 17.32 -13.68
CA GLY A 60 0.77 17.40 -12.60
C GLY A 60 0.35 16.61 -11.35
N ASP A 61 1.34 16.15 -10.59
CA ASP A 61 1.15 15.31 -9.40
C ASP A 61 0.36 16.00 -8.27
N ALA A 62 0.40 17.33 -8.24
CA ALA A 62 -0.35 18.13 -7.27
C ALA A 62 -1.87 18.15 -7.57
N ALA A 63 -2.30 17.78 -8.78
CA ALA A 63 -3.71 17.81 -9.17
C ALA A 63 -4.53 16.69 -8.51
N PHE A 64 -3.89 15.57 -8.15
CA PHE A 64 -4.48 14.53 -7.31
C PHE A 64 -3.38 13.72 -6.63
N ARG A 65 -3.05 14.09 -5.40
CA ARG A 65 -1.88 13.62 -4.66
C ARG A 65 -2.06 12.18 -4.20
N ALA A 66 -0.94 11.46 -4.03
CA ALA A 66 -0.94 10.09 -3.50
C ALA A 66 -1.74 9.94 -2.18
N VAL A 67 -1.72 10.95 -1.30
CA VAL A 67 -2.53 10.99 -0.07
C VAL A 67 -4.02 10.95 -0.30
N GLU A 68 -4.50 11.60 -1.36
CA GLU A 68 -5.92 11.62 -1.72
C GLU A 68 -6.34 10.26 -2.28
N ILE A 69 -5.45 9.62 -3.04
CA ILE A 69 -5.65 8.27 -3.57
C ILE A 69 -5.74 7.24 -2.43
N VAL A 70 -4.77 7.25 -1.50
CA VAL A 70 -4.73 6.35 -0.34
C VAL A 70 -5.98 6.55 0.54
N LYS A 71 -6.34 7.80 0.84
CA LYS A 71 -7.55 8.12 1.61
C LYS A 71 -8.83 7.61 0.94
N SER A 72 -8.91 7.72 -0.39
CA SER A 72 -10.08 7.25 -1.14
C SER A 72 -10.26 5.74 -1.02
N LEU A 73 -9.16 4.96 -1.13
CA LEU A 73 -9.20 3.51 -0.92
C LEU A 73 -9.57 3.13 0.53
N GLN A 74 -9.06 3.88 1.51
CA GLN A 74 -9.34 3.63 2.93
C GLN A 74 -10.75 4.05 3.36
N LYS A 75 -11.43 4.94 2.62
CA LYS A 75 -12.75 5.48 3.01
C LYS A 75 -13.84 4.41 3.16
N LYS A 76 -13.72 3.31 2.43
CA LYS A 76 -14.64 2.17 2.50
C LYS A 76 -14.11 1.02 3.34
N ASP A 77 -12.91 1.19 3.89
CA ASP A 77 -12.09 0.21 4.60
C ASP A 77 -12.43 -1.26 4.34
N THR A 78 -12.15 -1.73 3.12
CA THR A 78 -12.52 -3.10 2.74
C THR A 78 -11.47 -4.14 3.14
N LEU A 79 -10.24 -3.72 3.42
CA LEU A 79 -9.15 -4.62 3.85
C LEU A 79 -9.06 -4.76 5.37
N GLY A 80 -9.55 -3.80 6.16
CA GLY A 80 -9.58 -3.87 7.64
C GLY A 80 -8.22 -3.76 8.34
N ASN A 81 -7.10 -3.76 7.58
CA ASN A 81 -5.75 -3.58 8.10
C ASN A 81 -4.90 -2.75 7.11
N LEU A 82 -4.15 -1.79 7.64
CA LEU A 82 -3.33 -0.87 6.83
C LEU A 82 -2.18 -1.56 6.11
N LEU A 83 -1.56 -2.58 6.71
CA LEU A 83 -0.50 -3.34 6.05
C LEU A 83 -1.02 -4.14 4.85
N LEU A 84 -2.30 -4.51 4.83
CA LEU A 84 -2.89 -5.16 3.66
C LEU A 84 -3.00 -4.22 2.46
N TYR A 85 -3.16 -2.90 2.67
CA TYR A 85 -3.04 -1.93 1.58
C TYR A 85 -1.60 -1.89 1.04
N GLY A 86 -0.59 -1.93 1.92
CA GLY A 86 0.82 -2.03 1.50
C GLY A 86 1.10 -3.31 0.70
N ALA A 87 0.59 -4.45 1.15
CA ALA A 87 0.69 -5.72 0.41
C ALA A 87 0.00 -5.63 -0.95
N TYR A 88 -1.16 -4.99 -1.03
CA TYR A 88 -1.87 -4.74 -2.28
C TYR A 88 -1.08 -3.82 -3.23
N PHE A 89 -0.47 -2.73 -2.75
CA PHE A 89 0.35 -1.86 -3.59
C PHE A 89 1.56 -2.60 -4.17
N LYS A 90 2.21 -3.45 -3.37
CA LYS A 90 3.27 -4.35 -3.87
C LYS A 90 2.75 -5.30 -4.94
N LEU A 91 1.58 -5.93 -4.74
CA LEU A 91 0.94 -6.78 -5.75
C LEU A 91 0.71 -6.04 -7.07
N VAL A 92 0.18 -4.83 -7.01
CA VAL A 92 -0.07 -3.99 -8.19
C VAL A 92 1.24 -3.63 -8.88
N LYS A 93 2.27 -3.23 -8.12
CA LYS A 93 3.61 -2.94 -8.64
C LYS A 93 4.22 -4.12 -9.37
N TYR A 94 4.08 -5.35 -8.85
CA TYR A 94 4.56 -6.56 -9.52
C TYR A 94 3.80 -6.89 -10.82
N LYS A 95 2.51 -6.56 -10.87
CA LYS A 95 1.63 -6.92 -12.00
C LYS A 95 1.54 -5.85 -13.08
N ALA A 96 1.82 -4.59 -12.73
CA ALA A 96 1.60 -3.44 -13.60
C ALA A 96 2.74 -2.44 -13.45
N GLU A 97 3.78 -2.68 -14.24
CA GLU A 97 4.99 -1.85 -14.35
C GLU A 97 4.68 -0.35 -14.44
N ARG A 98 3.65 0.00 -15.22
CA ARG A 98 3.24 1.39 -15.46
C ARG A 98 2.78 2.14 -14.21
N LEU A 99 2.33 1.42 -13.18
CA LEU A 99 1.85 1.99 -11.92
C LEU A 99 2.92 1.98 -10.85
N ARG A 100 4.15 1.55 -11.14
CA ARG A 100 5.22 1.40 -10.15
C ARG A 100 5.42 2.68 -9.34
N ASP A 101 5.62 3.81 -10.01
CA ASP A 101 5.94 5.08 -9.35
C ASP A 101 4.78 5.55 -8.47
N LEU A 102 3.55 5.42 -8.99
CA LEU A 102 2.34 5.72 -8.21
C LEU A 102 2.23 4.82 -6.97
N MET A 103 2.49 3.51 -7.11
CA MET A 103 2.45 2.57 -5.97
C MET A 103 3.53 2.91 -4.92
N ASP A 104 4.72 3.33 -5.34
CA ASP A 104 5.79 3.72 -4.43
C ASP A 104 5.45 4.99 -3.65
N GLU A 105 4.84 5.98 -4.29
CA GLU A 105 4.35 7.17 -3.60
C GLU A 105 3.20 6.86 -2.63
N MET A 106 2.26 6.02 -3.05
CA MET A 106 1.13 5.60 -2.20
C MET A 106 1.59 4.78 -1.00
N GLU A 107 2.58 3.89 -1.17
CA GLU A 107 3.20 3.13 -0.09
C GLU A 107 3.90 4.07 0.91
N LYS A 108 4.66 5.05 0.41
CA LYS A 108 5.31 6.05 1.26
C LYS A 108 4.29 6.83 2.08
N GLU A 109 3.21 7.31 1.46
CA GLU A 109 2.18 8.08 2.14
C GLU A 109 1.39 7.25 3.16
N LEU A 110 1.08 5.99 2.82
CA LEU A 110 0.45 5.04 3.74
C LEU A 110 1.29 4.87 5.01
N TYR A 111 2.61 4.63 4.86
CA TYR A 111 3.48 4.43 5.99
C TYR A 111 3.73 5.72 6.78
N ASP A 112 3.86 6.85 6.11
CA ASP A 112 3.92 8.16 6.78
C ASP A 112 2.66 8.42 7.61
N GLN A 113 1.47 8.11 7.10
CA GLN A 113 0.21 8.21 7.84
C GLN A 113 0.19 7.27 9.04
N MET A 114 0.61 6.02 8.88
CA MET A 114 0.69 5.03 9.96
C MET A 114 1.63 5.51 11.09
N ILE A 115 2.80 6.05 10.76
CA ILE A 115 3.80 6.52 11.71
C ILE A 115 3.36 7.84 12.35
N LYS A 116 3.08 8.86 11.54
CA LYS A 116 2.94 10.25 12.00
C LYS A 116 1.58 10.52 12.60
N VAL A 117 0.52 9.97 12.00
CA VAL A 117 -0.87 10.22 12.40
C VAL A 117 -1.37 9.16 13.37
N LYS A 118 -1.24 7.88 13.00
CA LYS A 118 -1.75 6.77 13.81
C LYS A 118 -0.79 6.31 14.92
N LYS A 119 0.43 6.85 14.95
CA LYS A 119 1.48 6.52 15.94
C LYS A 119 1.75 5.02 16.03
N MET A 120 1.58 4.30 14.91
CA MET A 120 1.85 2.86 14.86
C MET A 120 3.34 2.60 14.91
N THR A 121 3.72 1.54 15.63
CA THR A 121 5.07 1.00 15.67
C THR A 121 5.13 -0.30 14.88
N PRO A 122 6.32 -0.77 14.47
CA PRO A 122 6.46 -2.05 13.80
C PRO A 122 5.86 -3.22 14.61
N LEU A 123 6.01 -3.20 15.94
CA LEU A 123 5.42 -4.21 16.81
C LEU A 123 3.88 -4.15 16.82
N SER A 124 3.28 -2.96 16.92
CA SER A 124 1.81 -2.86 16.90
C SER A 124 1.22 -3.20 15.53
N ALA A 125 1.92 -2.86 14.45
CA ALA A 125 1.53 -3.26 13.10
C ALA A 125 1.62 -4.77 12.89
N TYR A 126 2.68 -5.42 13.40
CA TYR A 126 2.81 -6.87 13.43
C TYR A 126 1.62 -7.54 14.14
N PHE A 127 1.34 -7.17 15.39
CA PHE A 127 0.24 -7.77 16.15
C PHE A 127 -1.12 -7.51 15.51
N SER A 128 -1.34 -6.31 14.97
CA SER A 128 -2.59 -5.97 14.28
C SER A 128 -2.82 -6.84 13.03
N LEU A 129 -1.77 -7.12 12.25
CA LEU A 129 -1.88 -7.99 11.07
C LEU A 129 -1.98 -9.46 11.47
N GLN A 130 -1.19 -9.91 12.44
CA GLN A 130 -1.24 -11.28 12.97
C GLN A 130 -2.63 -11.63 13.49
N ALA A 131 -3.32 -10.71 14.16
CA ALA A 131 -4.68 -10.92 14.66
C ALA A 131 -5.73 -11.13 13.56
N SER A 132 -5.42 -10.76 12.31
CA SER A 132 -6.30 -10.96 11.15
C SER A 132 -5.97 -12.22 10.34
N MET A 133 -5.08 -13.06 10.87
CA MET A 133 -4.51 -14.22 10.16
C MET A 133 -4.49 -15.47 11.04
N GLU A 134 -4.72 -16.62 10.42
CA GLU A 134 -4.55 -17.93 11.07
C GLU A 134 -3.07 -18.34 11.12
N ASP A 135 -2.34 -18.11 10.03
CA ASP A 135 -0.91 -18.44 9.93
C ASP A 135 -0.03 -17.48 10.73
N ASP A 136 1.10 -17.99 11.23
CA ASP A 136 2.19 -17.18 11.79
C ASP A 136 2.79 -16.28 10.69
N LEU A 137 2.60 -14.96 10.81
CA LEU A 137 3.06 -13.95 9.86
C LEU A 137 4.58 -14.00 9.67
N LEU A 138 5.35 -14.24 10.74
CA LEU A 138 6.82 -14.37 10.65
C LEU A 138 7.25 -15.76 10.17
N GLY A 139 6.33 -16.72 10.12
CA GLY A 139 6.51 -18.05 9.54
C GLY A 139 6.25 -18.10 8.02
N LEU A 140 5.70 -17.03 7.43
CA LEU A 140 5.43 -16.98 6.00
C LEU A 140 6.72 -16.98 5.17
N LYS A 141 6.58 -17.35 3.89
CA LYS A 141 7.67 -17.20 2.92
C LYS A 141 8.08 -15.73 2.82
N LYS A 142 9.38 -15.46 2.64
CA LYS A 142 9.92 -14.10 2.48
C LYS A 142 9.30 -13.32 1.32
N THR A 143 8.83 -14.01 0.30
CA THR A 143 8.12 -13.43 -0.86
C THR A 143 6.63 -13.18 -0.61
N ASP A 144 6.10 -13.57 0.56
CA ASP A 144 4.72 -13.29 0.91
C ASP A 144 4.53 -11.77 1.06
N LEU A 145 3.53 -11.25 0.36
CA LEU A 145 3.30 -9.80 0.28
C LEU A 145 2.95 -9.18 1.63
N ARG A 146 2.36 -9.95 2.55
CA ARG A 146 2.02 -9.52 3.91
C ARG A 146 3.29 -9.32 4.74
N LEU A 147 4.19 -10.30 4.68
CA LEU A 147 5.50 -10.20 5.35
C LEU A 147 6.36 -9.10 4.71
N CYS A 148 6.35 -8.98 3.37
CA CYS A 148 7.01 -7.87 2.67
C CYS A 148 6.45 -6.50 3.07
N ALA A 149 5.14 -6.37 3.30
CA ALA A 149 4.52 -5.13 3.75
C ALA A 149 4.93 -4.78 5.19
N LEU A 150 4.98 -5.76 6.10
CA LEU A 150 5.51 -5.56 7.45
C LEU A 150 6.98 -5.12 7.41
N LYS A 151 7.81 -5.78 6.59
CA LYS A 151 9.21 -5.40 6.38
C LYS A 151 9.34 -3.96 5.89
N ALA A 152 8.60 -3.60 4.83
CA ALA A 152 8.67 -2.26 4.25
C ALA A 152 8.20 -1.17 5.21
N PHE A 153 7.14 -1.41 5.98
CA PHE A 153 6.71 -0.52 7.04
C PHE A 153 7.77 -0.36 8.13
N THR A 154 8.40 -1.46 8.54
CA THR A 154 9.47 -1.45 9.55
C THR A 154 10.65 -0.59 9.09
N LEU A 155 11.06 -0.75 7.83
CA LEU A 155 12.11 0.08 7.21
C LEU A 155 11.74 1.56 7.16
N ALA A 156 10.49 1.87 6.80
CA ALA A 156 9.99 3.25 6.80
C ALA A 156 10.01 3.85 8.22
N PHE A 157 9.64 3.05 9.24
CA PHE A 157 9.68 3.46 10.63
C PHE A 157 11.11 3.77 11.10
N GLU A 158 12.07 2.86 10.86
CA GLU A 158 13.48 3.11 11.22
C GLU A 158 14.03 4.36 10.53
N SER A 159 13.75 4.50 9.23
CA SER A 159 14.15 5.68 8.44
C SER A 159 13.58 6.97 9.03
N SER A 160 12.33 6.96 9.49
CA SER A 160 11.69 8.11 10.14
C SER A 160 12.36 8.52 11.47
N LYS A 161 13.14 7.62 12.07
CA LYS A 161 13.91 7.84 13.30
C LYS A 161 15.39 8.14 13.04
N GLY A 162 15.81 8.24 11.77
CA GLY A 162 17.22 8.42 11.40
C GLY A 162 18.10 7.21 11.70
N LYS A 163 17.51 6.02 11.90
CA LYS A 163 18.24 4.76 12.13
C LYS A 163 18.40 3.99 10.81
N TYR A 164 19.52 3.28 10.67
CA TYR A 164 19.83 2.52 9.45
C TYR A 164 19.42 1.04 9.56
N ILE A 165 18.43 0.68 8.74
CA ILE A 165 18.15 -0.60 8.04
C ILE A 165 18.49 -1.94 8.75
N ALA A 166 18.47 -2.02 10.08
CA ALA A 166 18.62 -3.31 10.79
C ALA A 166 17.51 -4.30 10.39
N ALA A 167 16.32 -3.77 10.05
CA ALA A 167 15.21 -4.57 9.56
C ALA A 167 15.48 -5.27 8.23
N ASN A 168 16.34 -4.76 7.34
CA ASN A 168 16.54 -5.47 6.06
C ASN A 168 17.27 -6.80 6.27
N ASP A 169 18.37 -6.80 7.05
CA ASP A 169 19.08 -8.05 7.37
C ASP A 169 18.21 -8.99 8.21
N ALA A 170 17.48 -8.45 9.19
CA ALA A 170 16.60 -9.25 10.04
C ALA A 170 15.57 -10.05 9.23
N PHE A 171 14.80 -9.37 8.37
CA PHE A 171 13.74 -10.02 7.59
C PHE A 171 14.29 -10.91 6.46
N GLU A 172 15.50 -10.64 5.95
CA GLU A 172 16.10 -11.46 4.88
C GLU A 172 16.87 -12.66 5.40
N ASN A 173 17.46 -12.62 6.59
CA ASN A 173 18.48 -13.61 6.97
C ASN A 173 18.31 -14.20 8.37
N LYS A 174 17.43 -13.63 9.22
CA LYS A 174 17.34 -14.04 10.63
C LYS A 174 16.10 -14.89 10.89
N PRO A 175 16.12 -15.75 11.94
CA PRO A 175 14.95 -16.50 12.34
C PRO A 175 13.87 -15.58 12.93
N ARG A 176 12.61 -16.07 12.92
CA ARG A 176 11.43 -15.34 13.42
C ARG A 176 11.61 -14.68 14.80
N GLN A 177 12.31 -15.35 15.71
CA GLN A 177 12.55 -14.86 17.07
C GLN A 177 13.36 -13.56 17.07
N VAL A 178 14.40 -13.49 16.25
CA VAL A 178 15.24 -12.29 16.10
C VAL A 178 14.48 -11.15 15.43
N ILE A 179 13.57 -11.47 14.50
CA ILE A 179 12.69 -10.46 13.90
C ILE A 179 11.76 -9.88 14.97
N LEU A 180 11.15 -10.72 15.81
CA LEU A 180 10.27 -10.25 16.89
C LEU A 180 11.01 -9.38 17.90
N GLU A 181 12.20 -9.80 18.35
CA GLU A 181 13.06 -9.02 19.25
C GLU A 181 13.45 -7.66 18.65
N LEU A 182 13.75 -7.62 17.35
CA LEU A 182 13.97 -6.36 16.65
C LEU A 182 12.72 -5.47 16.70
N LEU A 183 11.55 -6.02 16.36
CA LEU A 183 10.29 -5.26 16.38
C LEU A 183 10.02 -4.68 17.78
N GLU A 184 10.27 -5.43 18.84
CA GLU A 184 10.16 -4.97 20.23
C GLU A 184 11.16 -3.84 20.51
N SER A 185 12.44 -4.06 20.21
CA SER A 185 13.52 -3.10 20.49
C SER A 185 13.30 -1.74 19.83
N ILE A 186 12.88 -1.72 18.56
CA ILE A 186 12.67 -0.46 17.83
C ILE A 186 11.34 0.22 18.16
N SER A 187 10.38 -0.52 18.73
CA SER A 187 9.06 0.00 19.10
C SER A 187 9.03 0.61 20.50
N THR A 188 9.94 0.22 21.38
CA THR A 188 10.05 0.78 22.74
C THR A 188 10.69 2.17 22.68
N PRO A 189 10.07 3.21 23.27
CA PRO A 189 10.73 4.50 23.45
C PRO A 189 12.00 4.31 24.29
N LEU A 190 13.12 4.90 23.87
CA LEU A 190 14.29 4.97 24.75
C LEU A 190 13.87 5.65 26.06
N PRO A 191 14.30 5.16 27.24
CA PRO A 191 14.11 5.90 28.48
C PRO A 191 14.67 7.31 28.29
N GLU A 192 13.87 8.32 28.63
CA GLU A 192 14.41 9.69 28.75
C GLU A 192 15.47 9.67 29.85
N LEU A 193 16.72 9.96 29.47
CA LEU A 193 17.86 10.11 30.38
C LEU A 193 17.80 11.47 31.07
#